data_AF-A0A015X3P7-F1
#
_entry.id   AF-A0A015X3P7-F1
#
_cell.length_a   1.000
_cell.length_b   1.000
_cell.length_c   1.000
_cell.angle_alpha   90.00
_cell.angle_beta   90.00
_cell.angle_gamma   90.00
#
_symmetry.space_group_name_H-M   'P 1'
#
loop_
_entity.id
_entity.type
_entity.pdbx_description
1 polymer ?
#
loop_
_entity_poly.entity_id
_entity_poly.type
_entity_poly.pdbx_seq_one_letter_code
_entity_poly.pdbx_strand_id
1 'polypeptide(L)'
;MILKTMVCLAVAFSGTAGAANYSPEKSQASLALKVPGNPAVEYPLTLSKLSDSYFDYEWKAKEKIPVTIFQQISTVDDKQQVTVVLTAMEDVYFNFEERIRTDFRHDDCQFYLPGFWYRRNLRSPKEAPSFHTSDSWVVREDRLSTPLTGIFDEKQKKYMTVVRRAEYIQDALSTHKEGEVILSGTTSLGFTGFENLDGTAALAFGFPYKEAPKTYIRKLTLAPSVTAFQLLKKGESISLTWEIHEGKGEDFAEFVSHTWEYCYDTFQPKPVETDYTPDYTKEILSHFFIESFVGDRPLNYNSGVHMRTDDCQNTGSAEVGFVGRVLLNAFNAWEYGWKNNRADLKENAAKVFDTYLVNGFSPAGFSKSSLTTVPVMRRRYLAFGVSPKVFMLYFIIWILRKETDVNILSGKRRYVKCLMYSCSCKIRKEVFPVNLRMIFLL
;
A
#
# COMPACT_ATOMS: atom_id res chain seq x y z
N MET A 1 16.27 51.89 33.20
CA MET A 1 17.07 51.19 32.17
C MET A 1 17.15 49.73 32.60
N ILE A 2 16.62 48.72 31.92
CA ILE A 2 16.16 48.55 30.54
C ILE A 2 14.97 47.58 30.56
N LEU A 3 13.94 47.96 29.83
CA LEU A 3 12.74 47.21 29.47
C LEU A 3 13.12 46.02 28.58
N LYS A 4 12.65 44.80 28.87
CA LYS A 4 12.59 43.72 27.88
C LYS A 4 11.21 43.11 27.86
N THR A 5 10.39 43.65 26.96
CA THR A 5 9.09 43.18 26.53
C THR A 5 9.26 41.84 25.81
N MET A 6 8.69 40.76 26.36
CA MET A 6 8.49 39.51 25.63
C MET A 6 7.06 39.52 25.09
N VAL A 7 6.92 39.82 23.80
CA VAL A 7 5.65 39.72 23.09
C VAL A 7 5.49 38.26 22.67
N CYS A 8 4.62 37.52 23.37
CA CYS A 8 4.14 36.23 22.89
C CYS A 8 3.08 36.49 21.80
N LEU A 9 3.46 36.30 20.53
CA LEU A 9 2.49 36.13 19.45
C LEU A 9 1.84 34.74 19.61
N ALA A 10 0.71 34.68 20.30
CA ALA A 10 -0.20 33.57 20.16
C ALA A 10 -0.91 33.71 18.81
N VAL A 11 -0.37 33.10 17.76
CA VAL A 11 -1.10 32.88 16.52
C VAL A 11 -2.12 31.78 16.83
N ALA A 12 -3.32 32.17 17.22
CA ALA A 12 -4.47 31.29 17.21
C ALA A 12 -4.76 30.94 15.74
N PHE A 13 -4.26 29.80 15.28
CA PHE A 13 -4.85 29.11 14.14
C PHE A 13 -6.21 28.59 14.61
N SER A 14 -7.23 29.43 14.55
CA SER A 14 -8.62 28.98 14.53
C SER A 14 -8.88 28.36 13.15
N GLY A 15 -8.34 27.16 12.95
CA GLY A 15 -8.88 26.24 11.96
C GLY A 15 -10.31 25.96 12.39
N THR A 16 -11.28 26.59 11.72
CA THR A 16 -12.66 26.16 11.80
C THR A 16 -12.73 24.83 11.06
N ALA A 17 -12.43 23.75 11.77
CA ALA A 17 -12.85 22.42 11.38
C ALA A 17 -14.38 22.49 11.31
N GLY A 18 -14.91 22.53 10.09
CA GLY A 18 -16.35 22.40 9.91
C GLY A 18 -16.72 21.01 10.42
N ALA A 19 -17.53 20.95 11.48
CA ALA A 19 -18.08 19.71 11.98
C ALA A 19 -18.67 18.92 10.80
N ALA A 20 -18.21 17.69 10.61
CA ALA A 20 -18.78 16.81 9.60
C ALA A 20 -20.27 16.60 9.93
N ASN A 21 -21.14 16.83 8.95
CA ASN A 21 -22.55 16.50 9.07
C ASN A 21 -22.80 15.20 8.31
N TYR A 22 -22.36 14.06 8.89
CA TYR A 22 -22.90 12.77 8.46
C TYR A 22 -24.43 12.89 8.51
N SER A 23 -25.05 12.75 7.34
CA SER A 23 -26.49 12.81 7.19
C SER A 23 -27.00 11.38 7.01
N PRO A 24 -27.65 10.80 8.03
CA PRO A 24 -28.10 9.41 7.99
C PRO A 24 -29.09 9.13 6.86
N GLU A 25 -29.77 10.18 6.38
CA GLU A 25 -30.70 10.10 5.24
C GLU A 25 -29.98 9.82 3.90
N LYS A 26 -28.67 10.07 3.81
CA LYS A 26 -27.86 9.73 2.64
C LYS A 26 -27.34 8.28 2.67
N SER A 27 -27.56 7.56 3.77
CA SER A 27 -27.14 6.19 3.93
C SER A 27 -28.13 5.20 3.33
N GLN A 28 -27.59 4.14 2.74
CA GLN A 28 -28.32 2.94 2.35
C GLN A 28 -27.67 1.75 3.03
N ALA A 29 -28.46 0.92 3.72
CA ALA A 29 -27.94 -0.28 4.35
C ALA A 29 -28.67 -1.53 3.85
N SER A 30 -27.98 -2.66 3.94
CA SER A 30 -28.52 -3.98 3.60
C SER A 30 -27.96 -5.02 4.56
N LEU A 31 -28.80 -5.98 4.91
CA LEU A 31 -28.39 -7.19 5.62
C LEU A 31 -28.58 -8.39 4.70
N ALA A 32 -27.51 -9.12 4.40
CA ALA A 32 -27.61 -10.42 3.76
C ALA A 32 -27.57 -11.53 4.81
N LEU A 33 -28.51 -12.47 4.73
CA LEU A 33 -28.59 -13.65 5.58
C LEU A 33 -28.36 -14.91 4.76
N LYS A 34 -27.52 -15.81 5.28
CA LYS A 34 -27.13 -17.05 4.60
C LYS A 34 -27.62 -18.27 5.38
N VAL A 35 -28.26 -19.19 4.65
CA VAL A 35 -28.51 -20.55 5.15
C VAL A 35 -27.50 -21.48 4.50
N PRO A 36 -26.78 -22.35 5.25
CA PRO A 36 -25.92 -23.35 4.66
C PRO A 36 -26.64 -24.16 3.56
N GLY A 37 -26.01 -24.30 2.40
CA GLY A 37 -26.60 -24.98 1.24
C GLY A 37 -27.53 -24.16 0.33
N ASN A 38 -27.92 -22.93 0.70
CA ASN A 38 -28.82 -22.07 -0.11
C ASN A 38 -28.18 -20.71 -0.44
N PRO A 39 -28.47 -20.05 -1.56
CA PRO A 39 -28.00 -18.68 -1.80
C PRO A 39 -28.35 -17.72 -0.65
N ALA A 40 -27.54 -16.70 -0.42
CA ALA A 40 -27.86 -15.66 0.55
C ALA A 40 -29.09 -14.85 0.09
N VAL A 41 -29.87 -14.37 1.06
CA VAL A 41 -31.00 -13.47 0.82
C VAL A 41 -30.62 -12.10 1.35
N GLU A 42 -30.65 -11.10 0.47
CA GLU A 42 -30.36 -9.71 0.82
C GLU A 42 -31.65 -8.95 1.18
N TYR A 43 -31.63 -8.28 2.33
CA TYR A 43 -32.72 -7.48 2.85
C TYR A 43 -32.30 -6.00 2.85
N PRO A 44 -32.83 -5.18 1.93
CA PRO A 44 -32.67 -3.73 2.00
C PRO A 44 -33.27 -3.19 3.29
N LEU A 45 -32.57 -2.24 3.92
CA LEU A 45 -32.96 -1.66 5.19
C LEU A 45 -33.40 -0.21 5.03
N THR A 46 -34.46 0.16 5.73
CA THR A 46 -34.94 1.54 5.84
C THR A 46 -34.62 2.09 7.21
N LEU A 47 -34.05 3.29 7.25
CA LEU A 47 -33.71 3.96 8.50
C LEU A 47 -34.96 4.56 9.14
N SER A 48 -35.14 4.34 10.44
CA SER A 48 -36.18 4.98 11.24
C SER A 48 -35.55 5.68 12.43
N LYS A 49 -35.82 6.97 12.60
CA LYS A 49 -35.39 7.73 13.78
C LYS A 49 -36.16 7.29 15.01
N LEU A 50 -35.45 7.06 16.11
CA LEU A 50 -36.06 6.68 17.38
C LEU A 50 -36.24 7.91 18.27
N SER A 51 -37.27 7.86 19.11
CA SER A 51 -37.49 8.79 20.22
C SER A 51 -37.34 8.03 21.53
N ASP A 52 -36.77 8.66 22.56
CA ASP A 52 -36.64 8.09 23.90
C ASP A 52 -35.89 6.74 23.96
N SER A 53 -34.86 6.58 23.11
CA SER A 53 -34.00 5.40 23.03
C SER A 53 -32.53 5.79 23.27
N TYR A 54 -31.72 4.82 23.70
CA TYR A 54 -30.26 4.98 23.74
C TYR A 54 -29.65 5.12 22.33
N PHE A 55 -30.29 4.49 21.34
CA PHE A 55 -29.91 4.57 19.93
C PHE A 55 -30.69 5.67 19.22
N ASP A 56 -30.04 6.33 18.26
CA ASP A 56 -30.66 7.40 17.49
C ASP A 56 -31.58 6.86 16.38
N TYR A 57 -31.22 5.70 15.82
CA TYR A 57 -31.94 5.09 14.70
C TYR A 57 -32.05 3.57 14.80
N GLU A 58 -33.02 3.03 14.09
CA GLU A 58 -33.21 1.59 13.84
C GLU A 58 -33.23 1.34 12.33
N TRP A 59 -32.48 0.34 11.89
CA TRP A 59 -32.53 -0.16 10.51
C TRP A 59 -33.55 -1.29 10.43
N LYS A 60 -34.61 -1.09 9.63
CA LYS A 60 -35.71 -2.05 9.47
C LYS A 60 -35.73 -2.65 8.08
N ALA A 61 -35.80 -3.97 8.00
CA ALA A 61 -36.21 -4.64 6.77
C ALA A 61 -37.73 -4.52 6.60
N LYS A 62 -38.21 -4.55 5.35
CA LYS A 62 -39.65 -4.61 5.04
C LYS A 62 -40.29 -5.89 5.58
N GLU A 63 -39.55 -6.98 5.53
CA GLU A 63 -39.95 -8.30 6.01
C GLU A 63 -39.41 -8.55 7.41
N LYS A 64 -40.07 -9.44 8.16
CA LYS A 64 -39.58 -9.83 9.49
C LYS A 64 -38.30 -10.65 9.34
N ILE A 65 -37.20 -10.13 9.87
CA ILE A 65 -35.90 -10.80 9.90
C ILE A 65 -35.48 -11.13 11.35
N PRO A 66 -34.69 -12.19 11.58
CA PRO A 66 -34.27 -12.63 12.92
C PRO A 66 -33.09 -11.83 13.49
N VAL A 67 -32.94 -10.56 13.11
CA VAL A 67 -31.86 -9.67 13.56
C VAL A 67 -32.43 -8.28 13.80
N THR A 68 -32.12 -7.67 14.95
CA THR A 68 -32.36 -6.25 15.18
C THR A 68 -31.08 -5.47 14.90
N ILE A 69 -31.22 -4.29 14.31
CA ILE A 69 -30.08 -3.46 13.89
C ILE A 69 -30.36 -2.03 14.34
N PHE A 70 -29.54 -1.55 15.28
CA PHE A 70 -29.64 -0.19 15.79
C PHE A 70 -28.39 0.60 15.45
N GLN A 71 -28.55 1.91 15.30
CA GLN A 71 -27.47 2.83 14.99
C GLN A 71 -27.44 3.98 15.98
N GLN A 72 -26.24 4.29 16.45
CA GLN A 72 -25.93 5.46 17.26
C GLN A 72 -24.93 6.35 16.52
N ILE A 73 -25.15 7.66 16.61
CA ILE A 73 -24.27 8.67 16.04
C ILE A 73 -23.73 9.50 17.18
N SER A 74 -22.41 9.56 17.28
CA SER A 74 -21.72 10.43 18.23
C SER A 74 -20.71 11.30 17.52
N THR A 75 -20.36 12.42 18.14
CA THR A 75 -19.26 13.27 17.67
C THR A 75 -18.12 13.17 18.66
N VAL A 76 -16.96 12.73 18.19
CA VAL A 76 -15.73 12.58 18.99
C VAL A 76 -14.61 13.30 18.25
N ASP A 77 -13.96 14.27 18.91
CA ASP A 77 -12.88 15.09 18.33
C ASP A 77 -13.25 15.72 16.96
N ASP A 78 -14.46 16.30 16.88
CA ASP A 78 -15.06 16.89 15.65
C ASP A 78 -15.31 15.90 14.50
N LYS A 79 -15.17 14.59 14.73
CA LYS A 79 -15.50 13.53 13.77
C LYS A 79 -16.80 12.83 14.13
N GLN A 80 -17.60 12.49 13.13
CA GLN A 80 -18.80 11.70 13.33
C GLN A 80 -18.43 10.22 13.41
N GLN A 81 -18.86 9.57 14.49
CA GLN A 81 -18.77 8.13 14.66
C GLN A 81 -20.16 7.52 14.50
N VAL A 82 -20.25 6.52 13.63
CA VAL A 82 -21.45 5.72 13.41
C VAL A 82 -21.20 4.35 14.00
N THR A 83 -21.94 4.02 15.05
CA THR A 83 -21.89 2.71 15.69
C THR A 83 -23.16 1.96 15.37
N VAL A 84 -23.02 0.81 14.70
CA VAL A 84 -24.12 -0.10 14.39
C VAL A 84 -24.03 -1.32 15.30
N VAL A 85 -25.13 -1.64 15.96
CA VAL A 85 -25.27 -2.82 16.82
C VAL A 85 -26.26 -3.79 16.19
N LEU A 86 -25.79 -5.00 15.87
CA LEU A 86 -26.62 -6.09 15.39
C LEU A 86 -26.83 -7.08 16.53
N THR A 87 -28.07 -7.47 16.80
CA THR A 87 -28.42 -8.50 17.78
C THR A 87 -29.23 -9.61 17.12
N ALA A 88 -28.77 -10.84 17.28
CA ALA A 88 -29.40 -12.02 16.71
C ALA A 88 -30.55 -12.53 17.59
N MET A 89 -31.73 -12.70 17.01
CA MET A 89 -32.89 -13.32 17.67
C MET A 89 -32.93 -14.84 17.48
N GLU A 90 -32.21 -15.33 16.47
CA GLU A 90 -31.97 -16.74 16.13
C GLU A 90 -30.51 -16.88 15.65
N ASP A 91 -30.02 -18.11 15.52
CA ASP A 91 -28.69 -18.34 14.93
C ASP A 91 -28.69 -17.91 13.46
N VAL A 92 -27.83 -16.96 13.09
CA VAL A 92 -27.78 -16.40 11.74
C VAL A 92 -26.36 -16.33 11.20
N TYR A 93 -26.20 -16.58 9.92
CA TYR A 93 -25.00 -16.21 9.19
C TYR A 93 -25.26 -14.89 8.47
N PHE A 94 -24.57 -13.83 8.83
CA PHE A 94 -24.88 -12.48 8.36
C PHE A 94 -23.74 -11.81 7.61
N ASN A 95 -24.10 -10.87 6.73
CA ASN A 95 -23.25 -9.84 6.18
C ASN A 95 -24.01 -8.51 6.16
N PHE A 96 -23.47 -7.50 6.82
CA PHE A 96 -24.04 -6.16 6.91
C PHE A 96 -23.22 -5.19 6.05
N GLU A 97 -23.89 -4.36 5.28
CA GLU A 97 -23.28 -3.34 4.43
C GLU A 97 -24.02 -2.01 4.57
N GLU A 98 -23.26 -0.92 4.59
CA GLU A 98 -23.76 0.44 4.49
C GLU A 98 -23.01 1.18 3.37
N ARG A 99 -23.76 2.01 2.64
CA ARG A 99 -23.26 2.92 1.62
C ARG A 99 -23.68 4.33 1.98
N ILE A 100 -22.77 5.29 1.88
CA ILE A 100 -23.06 6.71 2.09
C ILE A 100 -22.86 7.43 0.77
N ARG A 101 -23.95 7.95 0.20
CA ARG A 101 -23.85 8.82 -0.97
C ARG A 101 -23.22 10.14 -0.59
N THR A 102 -22.18 10.52 -1.32
CA THR A 102 -21.61 11.87 -1.26
C THR A 102 -22.45 12.83 -2.10
N ASP A 103 -22.12 14.12 -2.04
CA ASP A 103 -22.65 15.13 -2.98
C ASP A 103 -21.73 15.29 -4.22
N PHE A 104 -20.83 14.34 -4.45
CA PHE A 104 -19.82 14.41 -5.50
C PHE A 104 -20.27 13.65 -6.74
N ARG A 105 -20.11 14.28 -7.92
CA ARG A 105 -20.29 13.56 -9.19
C ARG A 105 -19.13 12.58 -9.37
N HIS A 106 -19.43 11.31 -9.56
CA HIS A 106 -18.44 10.23 -9.62
C HIS A 106 -17.31 10.51 -10.64
N ASP A 107 -17.67 11.07 -11.80
CA ASP A 107 -16.72 11.44 -12.86
C ASP A 107 -15.76 12.59 -12.50
N ASP A 108 -16.02 13.36 -11.46
CA ASP A 108 -15.11 14.39 -10.94
C ASP A 108 -14.22 13.89 -9.81
N CYS A 109 -14.42 12.63 -9.39
CA CYS A 109 -13.73 12.07 -8.24
C CYS A 109 -12.43 11.34 -8.59
N GLN A 110 -11.56 11.34 -7.59
CA GLN A 110 -10.40 10.48 -7.43
C GLN A 110 -10.57 9.68 -6.14
N PHE A 111 -10.12 8.43 -6.16
CA PHE A 111 -10.38 7.48 -5.09
C PHE A 111 -9.09 7.06 -4.40
N TYR A 112 -9.19 6.73 -3.12
CA TYR A 112 -8.05 6.35 -2.32
C TYR A 112 -8.37 5.17 -1.40
N LEU A 113 -7.60 4.10 -1.58
CA LEU A 113 -7.51 2.94 -0.69
C LEU A 113 -6.03 2.77 -0.33
N PRO A 114 -5.61 3.06 0.91
CA PRO A 114 -4.20 3.13 1.28
C PRO A 114 -3.38 1.89 0.91
N GLY A 115 -2.30 2.09 0.14
CA GLY A 115 -1.42 1.02 -0.33
C GLY A 115 -1.97 0.19 -1.49
N PHE A 116 -3.25 0.33 -1.84
CA PHE A 116 -3.94 -0.52 -2.83
C PHE A 116 -4.43 0.27 -4.05
N TRP A 117 -4.98 1.47 -3.85
CA TRP A 117 -5.64 2.25 -4.88
C TRP A 117 -5.33 3.73 -4.78
N TYR A 118 -4.91 4.32 -5.91
CA TYR A 118 -4.69 5.76 -6.04
C TYR A 118 -5.37 6.28 -7.29
N ARG A 119 -6.16 7.35 -7.15
CA ARG A 119 -6.90 8.00 -8.24
C ARG A 119 -7.90 7.02 -8.86
N ARG A 120 -7.76 6.70 -10.14
CA ARG A 120 -8.57 5.70 -10.88
C ARG A 120 -7.79 4.41 -11.19
N ASN A 121 -6.56 4.34 -10.69
CA ASN A 121 -5.59 3.27 -10.95
C ASN A 121 -5.40 2.90 -12.44
N LEU A 122 -5.57 3.85 -13.36
CA LEU A 122 -5.56 3.62 -14.82
C LEU A 122 -4.18 3.23 -15.40
N ARG A 123 -3.11 3.27 -14.60
CA ARG A 123 -1.79 2.75 -14.98
C ARG A 123 -1.68 1.24 -14.83
N SER A 124 -2.60 0.63 -14.08
CA SER A 124 -2.71 -0.82 -13.93
C SER A 124 -3.44 -1.40 -15.16
N PRO A 125 -3.11 -2.63 -15.58
CA PRO A 125 -3.84 -3.31 -16.64
C PRO A 125 -5.18 -3.88 -16.12
N LYS A 126 -6.00 -4.46 -17.01
CA LYS A 126 -7.33 -5.01 -16.69
C LYS A 126 -7.30 -6.18 -15.70
N GLU A 127 -6.20 -6.90 -15.67
CA GLU A 127 -5.97 -8.03 -14.77
C GLU A 127 -5.61 -7.58 -13.33
N ALA A 128 -5.63 -6.28 -13.07
CA ALA A 128 -5.45 -5.68 -11.76
C ALA A 128 -6.64 -4.76 -11.41
N PRO A 129 -6.91 -4.55 -10.10
CA PRO A 129 -7.95 -3.64 -9.63
C PRO A 129 -7.76 -2.24 -10.25
N SER A 130 -8.67 -1.83 -11.13
CA SER A 130 -8.59 -0.56 -11.85
C SER A 130 -9.92 -0.18 -12.50
N PHE A 131 -10.03 1.08 -12.93
CA PHE A 131 -11.19 1.59 -13.68
C PHE A 131 -11.35 0.94 -15.05
N HIS A 132 -10.35 0.20 -15.55
CA HIS A 132 -10.52 -0.58 -16.78
C HIS A 132 -11.48 -1.76 -16.59
N THR A 133 -11.66 -2.21 -15.33
CA THR A 133 -12.48 -3.37 -14.97
C THR A 133 -13.78 -2.96 -14.31
N SER A 134 -13.75 -1.96 -13.43
CA SER A 134 -14.94 -1.40 -12.78
C SER A 134 -14.62 -0.04 -12.17
N ASP A 135 -15.59 0.85 -12.11
CA ASP A 135 -15.54 2.14 -11.41
C ASP A 135 -16.04 2.06 -9.96
N SER A 136 -16.44 0.86 -9.53
CA SER A 136 -16.93 0.55 -8.18
C SER A 136 -16.12 -0.62 -7.63
N TRP A 137 -15.55 -0.45 -6.43
CA TRP A 137 -14.69 -1.44 -5.78
C TRP A 137 -14.84 -1.40 -4.26
N VAL A 138 -15.08 -2.58 -3.68
CA VAL A 138 -14.90 -2.83 -2.25
C VAL A 138 -13.86 -3.91 -2.04
N VAL A 139 -13.06 -3.76 -0.99
CA VAL A 139 -11.98 -4.69 -0.67
C VAL A 139 -11.95 -5.01 0.82
N ARG A 140 -11.41 -6.18 1.14
CA ARG A 140 -11.12 -6.59 2.51
C ARG A 140 -10.14 -5.61 3.15
N GLU A 141 -10.39 -5.26 4.41
CA GLU A 141 -9.64 -4.23 5.14
C GLU A 141 -8.13 -4.51 5.22
N ASP A 142 -7.72 -5.77 5.32
CA ASP A 142 -6.31 -6.18 5.42
C ASP A 142 -5.56 -6.17 4.08
N ARG A 143 -6.23 -5.82 2.97
CA ARG A 143 -5.56 -5.46 1.71
C ARG A 143 -4.92 -4.08 1.79
N LEU A 144 -5.37 -3.28 2.76
CA LEU A 144 -5.02 -1.88 2.91
C LEU A 144 -3.99 -1.74 4.01
N SER A 145 -3.11 -0.74 3.87
CA SER A 145 -2.20 -0.38 4.96
C SER A 145 -2.92 0.23 6.17
N THR A 146 -4.16 0.68 5.98
CA THR A 146 -5.09 1.15 7.03
C THR A 146 -6.51 0.97 6.50
N PRO A 147 -7.50 0.58 7.33
CA PRO A 147 -8.85 0.20 6.92
C PRO A 147 -9.73 1.42 6.57
N LEU A 148 -9.26 2.22 5.62
CA LEU A 148 -9.85 3.50 5.22
C LEU A 148 -10.17 3.51 3.73
N THR A 149 -11.30 4.11 3.37
CA THR A 149 -11.57 4.57 2.01
C THR A 149 -11.79 6.06 1.99
N GLY A 150 -11.29 6.73 0.94
CA GLY A 150 -11.57 8.13 0.70
C GLY A 150 -11.92 8.45 -0.75
N ILE A 151 -12.76 9.47 -0.90
CA ILE A 151 -13.23 10.00 -2.17
C ILE A 151 -12.93 11.49 -2.18
N PHE A 152 -12.20 11.96 -3.19
CA PHE A 152 -11.85 13.37 -3.38
C PHE A 152 -12.48 13.91 -4.66
N ASP A 153 -13.28 14.97 -4.54
CA ASP A 153 -13.85 15.70 -5.68
C ASP A 153 -12.86 16.79 -6.14
N GLU A 154 -12.31 16.64 -7.34
CA GLU A 154 -11.31 17.56 -7.87
C GLU A 154 -11.86 18.95 -8.19
N LYS A 155 -13.18 19.07 -8.45
CA LYS A 155 -13.83 20.35 -8.75
C LYS A 155 -14.19 21.11 -7.49
N GLN A 156 -14.74 20.41 -6.49
CA GLN A 156 -15.17 21.02 -5.24
C GLN A 156 -14.03 21.19 -4.24
N LYS A 157 -12.88 20.52 -4.44
CA LYS A 157 -11.73 20.53 -3.52
C LYS A 157 -12.11 20.03 -2.13
N LYS A 158 -12.99 19.03 -2.12
CA LYS A 158 -13.54 18.39 -0.92
C LYS A 158 -13.29 16.90 -0.96
N TYR A 159 -13.19 16.29 0.20
CA TYR A 159 -13.17 14.84 0.32
C TYR A 159 -14.08 14.36 1.42
N MET A 160 -14.42 13.07 1.33
CA MET A 160 -15.06 12.31 2.38
C MET A 160 -14.30 11.01 2.58
N THR A 161 -14.08 10.61 3.83
CA THR A 161 -13.43 9.35 4.19
C THR A 161 -14.28 8.57 5.18
N VAL A 162 -14.18 7.24 5.11
CA VAL A 162 -14.67 6.33 6.15
C VAL A 162 -13.52 5.45 6.62
N VAL A 163 -13.42 5.23 7.93
CA VAL A 163 -12.47 4.31 8.52
C VAL A 163 -13.13 3.49 9.62
N ARG A 164 -12.85 2.19 9.68
CA ARG A 164 -13.39 1.35 10.75
C ARG A 164 -12.54 1.42 12.01
N ARG A 165 -13.17 1.71 13.15
CA ARG A 165 -12.57 1.70 14.48
C ARG A 165 -12.82 0.33 15.11
N ALA A 166 -11.79 -0.51 15.11
CA ALA A 166 -11.90 -1.87 15.64
C ALA A 166 -10.55 -2.39 16.14
N GLU A 167 -10.61 -3.44 16.96
CA GLU A 167 -9.46 -4.26 17.30
C GLU A 167 -9.34 -5.43 16.30
N TYR A 168 -8.19 -5.53 15.65
CA TYR A 168 -7.90 -6.54 14.62
C TYR A 168 -7.17 -7.73 15.22
N ILE A 169 -7.89 -8.55 15.98
CA ILE A 169 -7.30 -9.61 16.84
C ILE A 169 -7.35 -11.02 16.23
N GLN A 170 -8.26 -11.28 15.28
CA GLN A 170 -8.47 -12.62 14.74
C GLN A 170 -9.06 -12.60 13.33
N ASP A 171 -8.72 -13.60 12.51
CA ASP A 171 -9.38 -13.86 11.24
C ASP A 171 -9.58 -15.37 11.08
N ALA A 172 -10.79 -15.78 10.70
CA ALA A 172 -11.09 -17.17 10.43
C ALA A 172 -10.55 -17.55 9.05
N LEU A 173 -9.74 -18.61 8.99
CA LEU A 173 -9.26 -19.14 7.72
C LEU A 173 -10.44 -19.66 6.90
N SER A 174 -10.52 -19.24 5.63
CA SER A 174 -11.47 -19.77 4.66
C SER A 174 -10.76 -20.62 3.61
N THR A 175 -11.35 -21.76 3.27
CA THR A 175 -10.92 -22.62 2.15
C THR A 175 -11.38 -22.08 0.80
N HIS A 176 -12.47 -21.30 0.77
CA HIS A 176 -13.06 -20.73 -0.44
C HIS A 176 -12.61 -19.28 -0.62
N LYS A 177 -12.30 -18.89 -1.87
CA LYS A 177 -11.74 -17.56 -2.23
C LYS A 177 -12.66 -16.72 -3.13
N GLU A 178 -13.85 -17.23 -3.42
CA GLU A 178 -14.84 -16.63 -4.30
C GLU A 178 -16.26 -17.09 -3.93
N GLY A 179 -17.27 -16.32 -4.33
CA GLY A 179 -18.67 -16.57 -4.03
C GLY A 179 -19.06 -16.25 -2.59
N GLU A 180 -20.10 -16.91 -2.11
CA GLU A 180 -20.58 -16.80 -0.74
C GLU A 180 -19.80 -17.76 0.17
N VAL A 181 -19.17 -17.22 1.21
CA VAL A 181 -18.26 -17.97 2.08
C VAL A 181 -18.78 -17.90 3.52
N ILE A 182 -19.16 -19.05 4.08
CA ILE A 182 -19.42 -19.15 5.52
C ILE A 182 -18.09 -19.32 6.24
N LEU A 183 -17.80 -18.43 7.18
CA LEU A 183 -16.58 -18.51 7.98
C LEU A 183 -16.71 -19.64 9.01
N SER A 184 -15.64 -20.42 9.17
CA SER A 184 -15.58 -21.51 10.15
C SER A 184 -15.46 -21.01 11.60
N GLY A 185 -15.25 -19.71 11.79
CA GLY A 185 -15.08 -19.05 13.07
C GLY A 185 -15.33 -17.55 12.95
N THR A 186 -14.87 -16.81 13.94
CA THR A 186 -15.02 -15.36 14.00
C THR A 186 -13.92 -14.63 13.25
N THR A 187 -14.24 -13.47 12.67
CA THR A 187 -13.28 -12.56 12.06
C THR A 187 -13.37 -11.18 12.68
N SER A 188 -12.29 -10.43 12.58
CA SER A 188 -12.23 -8.99 12.84
C SER A 188 -12.10 -8.19 11.54
N LEU A 189 -12.21 -8.84 10.38
CA LEU A 189 -12.08 -8.17 9.08
C LEU A 189 -13.44 -7.82 8.49
N GLY A 190 -13.66 -6.52 8.32
CA GLY A 190 -14.72 -5.98 7.47
C GLY A 190 -14.22 -5.70 6.06
N PHE A 191 -14.94 -4.82 5.38
CA PHE A 191 -14.54 -4.30 4.08
C PHE A 191 -14.84 -2.81 3.97
N THR A 192 -14.15 -2.16 3.04
CA THR A 192 -14.38 -0.77 2.69
C THR A 192 -14.06 -0.54 1.22
N GLY A 193 -14.65 0.49 0.63
CA GLY A 193 -14.52 0.81 -0.78
C GLY A 193 -15.33 2.01 -1.21
N PHE A 194 -15.42 2.18 -2.52
CA PHE A 194 -16.16 3.23 -3.18
C PHE A 194 -17.01 2.65 -4.30
N GLU A 195 -18.15 3.27 -4.57
CA GLU A 195 -19.06 2.84 -5.62
C GLU A 195 -19.58 4.03 -6.44
N ASN A 196 -20.00 3.74 -7.67
CA ASN A 196 -20.76 4.63 -8.52
C ASN A 196 -22.25 4.29 -8.41
N LEU A 197 -22.99 5.09 -7.65
CA LEU A 197 -24.44 4.94 -7.50
C LEU A 197 -25.13 5.96 -8.39
N ASP A 198 -25.46 5.55 -9.61
CA ASP A 198 -26.17 6.36 -10.61
C ASP A 198 -25.50 7.71 -10.92
N GLY A 199 -24.16 7.72 -11.01
CA GLY A 199 -23.36 8.91 -11.29
C GLY A 199 -22.90 9.67 -10.04
N THR A 200 -23.31 9.23 -8.85
CA THR A 200 -22.90 9.79 -7.56
C THR A 200 -21.87 8.89 -6.90
N ALA A 201 -20.76 9.47 -6.45
CA ALA A 201 -19.76 8.71 -5.70
C ALA A 201 -20.29 8.36 -4.30
N ALA A 202 -20.11 7.11 -3.87
CA ALA A 202 -20.51 6.66 -2.54
C ALA A 202 -19.36 5.93 -1.85
N LEU A 203 -19.22 6.14 -0.54
CA LEU A 203 -18.41 5.28 0.32
C LEU A 203 -19.21 4.00 0.59
N ALA A 204 -18.58 2.84 0.54
CA ALA A 204 -19.19 1.54 0.84
C ALA A 204 -18.35 0.82 1.88
N PHE A 205 -18.98 0.26 2.91
CA PHE A 205 -18.29 -0.42 3.99
C PHE A 205 -19.21 -1.41 4.70
N GLY A 206 -18.65 -2.37 5.41
CA GLY A 206 -19.46 -3.38 6.08
C GLY A 206 -18.66 -4.47 6.77
N PHE A 207 -19.38 -5.49 7.24
CA PHE A 207 -18.84 -6.60 7.99
C PHE A 207 -19.71 -7.87 7.88
N PRO A 208 -19.12 -9.08 7.78
CA PRO A 208 -17.69 -9.35 7.62
C PRO A 208 -17.23 -9.06 6.17
N TYR A 209 -15.96 -9.31 5.87
CA TYR A 209 -15.33 -8.87 4.62
C TYR A 209 -16.05 -9.28 3.33
N LYS A 210 -15.88 -8.44 2.31
CA LYS A 210 -16.35 -8.58 0.93
C LYS A 210 -15.30 -8.01 -0.02
N GLU A 211 -15.05 -8.67 -1.15
CA GLU A 211 -14.30 -8.10 -2.27
C GLU A 211 -15.19 -8.14 -3.52
N ALA A 212 -15.47 -6.98 -4.10
CA ALA A 212 -16.31 -6.87 -5.30
C ALA A 212 -15.82 -5.72 -6.19
N PRO A 213 -16.01 -5.81 -7.52
CA PRO A 213 -16.65 -6.90 -8.26
C PRO A 213 -15.76 -8.11 -8.49
N LYS A 214 -14.49 -8.04 -8.06
CA LYS A 214 -13.48 -9.09 -8.19
C LYS A 214 -12.61 -9.16 -6.94
N THR A 215 -12.07 -10.33 -6.67
CA THR A 215 -11.07 -10.57 -5.62
C THR A 215 -9.67 -10.51 -6.20
N TYR A 216 -8.75 -9.76 -5.57
CA TYR A 216 -7.36 -9.72 -6.02
C TYR A 216 -6.52 -10.81 -5.33
N ILE A 217 -6.21 -11.89 -6.06
CA ILE A 217 -5.53 -13.06 -5.47
C ILE A 217 -4.02 -12.87 -5.45
N ARG A 218 -3.45 -12.44 -6.58
CA ARG A 218 -2.01 -12.21 -6.76
C ARG A 218 -1.76 -11.31 -7.96
N LYS A 219 -0.50 -10.95 -8.18
CA LYS A 219 -0.05 -10.09 -9.29
C LYS A 219 -0.76 -10.44 -10.60
N LEU A 220 -1.54 -9.48 -11.10
CA LEU A 220 -2.29 -9.57 -12.37
C LEU A 220 -3.25 -10.76 -12.44
N THR A 221 -3.89 -11.13 -11.33
CA THR A 221 -4.90 -12.20 -11.30
C THR A 221 -6.11 -11.77 -10.46
N LEU A 222 -7.23 -11.55 -11.14
CA LEU A 222 -8.53 -11.27 -10.54
C LEU A 222 -9.40 -12.54 -10.58
N ALA A 223 -9.99 -12.88 -9.43
CA ALA A 223 -11.02 -13.90 -9.32
C ALA A 223 -12.41 -13.25 -9.21
N PRO A 224 -13.50 -14.02 -9.38
CA PRO A 224 -14.85 -13.58 -9.00
C PRO A 224 -14.90 -12.99 -7.58
N SER A 225 -15.92 -12.16 -7.33
CA SER A 225 -16.16 -11.54 -6.03
C SER A 225 -16.32 -12.57 -4.91
N VAL A 226 -16.06 -12.13 -3.68
CA VAL A 226 -16.29 -12.93 -2.47
C VAL A 226 -17.11 -12.12 -1.46
N THR A 227 -18.04 -12.78 -0.79
CA THR A 227 -18.81 -12.22 0.35
C THR A 227 -18.75 -13.21 1.49
N ALA A 228 -18.17 -12.81 2.62
CA ALA A 228 -18.10 -13.65 3.81
C ALA A 228 -19.38 -13.52 4.65
N PHE A 229 -19.70 -14.58 5.40
CA PHE A 229 -20.79 -14.61 6.36
C PHE A 229 -20.28 -15.20 7.68
N GLN A 230 -20.49 -14.48 8.78
CA GLN A 230 -20.12 -14.90 10.12
C GLN A 230 -21.35 -15.37 10.87
N LEU A 231 -21.21 -16.44 11.67
CA LEU A 231 -22.25 -16.85 12.62
C LEU A 231 -22.38 -15.82 13.74
N LEU A 232 -23.60 -15.37 14.00
CA LEU A 232 -24.01 -14.70 15.23
C LEU A 232 -25.07 -15.57 15.88
N LYS A 233 -24.80 -16.09 17.08
CA LYS A 233 -25.74 -17.00 17.76
C LYS A 233 -26.89 -16.22 18.36
N LYS A 234 -28.00 -16.90 18.59
CA LYS A 234 -29.16 -16.35 19.29
C LYS A 234 -28.76 -15.68 20.61
N GLY A 235 -29.15 -14.41 20.76
CA GLY A 235 -28.88 -13.57 21.92
C GLY A 235 -27.52 -12.87 21.90
N GLU A 236 -26.64 -13.19 20.94
CA GLU A 236 -25.37 -12.47 20.76
C GLU A 236 -25.58 -11.16 20.01
N SER A 237 -24.71 -10.21 20.35
CA SER A 237 -24.64 -8.92 19.69
C SER A 237 -23.22 -8.62 19.21
N ILE A 238 -23.12 -7.89 18.11
CA ILE A 238 -21.86 -7.32 17.62
C ILE A 238 -22.03 -5.80 17.46
N SER A 239 -21.03 -5.05 17.89
CA SER A 239 -20.95 -3.59 17.73
C SER A 239 -19.86 -3.24 16.72
N LEU A 240 -20.20 -2.42 15.74
CA LEU A 240 -19.32 -2.04 14.64
C LEU A 240 -19.28 -0.51 14.55
N THR A 241 -18.10 0.08 14.66
CA THR A 241 -17.93 1.54 14.65
C THR A 241 -17.12 1.99 13.44
N TRP A 242 -17.64 2.97 12.71
CA TRP A 242 -16.95 3.68 11.65
C TRP A 242 -16.86 5.16 11.98
N GLU A 243 -15.73 5.76 11.65
CA GLU A 243 -15.53 7.19 11.72
C GLU A 243 -15.62 7.77 10.31
N ILE A 244 -16.46 8.79 10.16
CA ILE A 244 -16.72 9.47 8.90
C ILE A 244 -16.24 10.89 9.03
N HIS A 245 -15.46 11.31 8.04
CA HIS A 245 -14.84 12.63 8.04
C HIS A 245 -15.01 13.28 6.66
N GLU A 246 -15.39 14.55 6.68
CA GLU A 246 -15.43 15.43 5.52
C GLU A 246 -14.37 16.51 5.68
N GLY A 247 -13.65 16.80 4.60
CA GLY A 247 -12.59 17.80 4.62
C GLY A 247 -12.39 18.49 3.29
N LYS A 248 -11.38 19.35 3.24
CA LYS A 248 -10.96 20.07 2.04
C LYS A 248 -9.48 19.82 1.74
N GLY A 249 -9.14 19.82 0.46
CA GLY A 249 -7.77 19.74 -0.01
C GLY A 249 -7.66 20.41 -1.39
N GLU A 250 -6.60 21.17 -1.62
CA GLU A 250 -6.35 21.88 -2.86
C GLU A 250 -6.13 20.92 -4.04
N ASP A 251 -5.57 19.74 -3.77
CA ASP A 251 -5.43 18.67 -4.72
C ASP A 251 -5.45 17.27 -4.08
N PHE A 252 -5.37 16.26 -4.93
CA PHE A 252 -5.38 14.85 -4.50
C PHE A 252 -4.16 14.50 -3.63
N ALA A 253 -3.00 15.15 -3.84
CA ALA A 253 -1.80 14.84 -3.07
C ALA A 253 -1.92 15.37 -1.63
N GLU A 254 -2.46 16.58 -1.46
CA GLU A 254 -2.76 17.12 -0.13
C GLU A 254 -3.79 16.28 0.61
N PHE A 255 -4.89 15.90 -0.07
CA PHE A 255 -5.87 14.95 0.50
C PHE A 255 -5.22 13.64 0.98
N VAL A 256 -4.34 13.04 0.18
CA VAL A 256 -3.62 11.81 0.56
C VAL A 256 -2.70 12.06 1.76
N SER A 257 -2.01 13.20 1.82
CA SER A 257 -1.15 13.56 2.97
C SER A 257 -1.94 13.68 4.26
N HIS A 258 -3.01 14.48 4.25
CA HIS A 258 -3.87 14.68 5.42
C HIS A 258 -4.48 13.36 5.91
N THR A 259 -4.89 12.50 4.97
CA THR A 259 -5.45 11.18 5.31
C THR A 259 -4.39 10.28 5.94
N TRP A 260 -3.15 10.29 5.45
CA TRP A 260 -2.06 9.51 6.04
C TRP A 260 -1.67 10.00 7.44
N GLU A 261 -1.55 11.31 7.63
CA GLU A 261 -1.29 11.94 8.92
C GLU A 261 -2.38 11.55 9.93
N TYR A 262 -3.65 11.70 9.52
CA TYR A 262 -4.79 11.26 10.31
C TYR A 262 -4.70 9.78 10.69
N CYS A 263 -4.44 8.88 9.73
CA CYS A 263 -4.32 7.44 10.01
C CYS A 263 -3.17 7.13 10.96
N TYR A 264 -2.01 7.79 10.79
CA TYR A 264 -0.85 7.59 11.64
C TYR A 264 -1.14 8.03 13.08
N ASP A 265 -1.76 9.20 13.25
CA ASP A 265 -2.12 9.73 14.57
C ASP A 265 -3.23 8.90 15.24
N THR A 266 -4.16 8.37 14.44
CA THR A 266 -5.31 7.58 14.91
C THR A 266 -4.92 6.17 15.34
N PHE A 267 -4.13 5.47 14.52
CA PHE A 267 -3.78 4.07 14.77
C PHE A 267 -2.44 3.90 15.51
N GLN A 268 -1.61 4.93 15.53
CA GLN A 268 -0.31 4.95 16.23
C GLN A 268 0.48 3.65 16.02
N PRO A 269 0.79 3.29 14.76
CA PRO A 269 1.42 2.01 14.46
C PRO A 269 2.75 1.90 15.23
N LYS A 270 2.91 0.78 15.93
CA LYS A 270 4.14 0.50 16.69
C LYS A 270 5.12 -0.28 15.81
N PRO A 271 6.44 -0.13 16.04
CA PRO A 271 7.42 -1.06 15.48
C PRO A 271 7.03 -2.50 15.80
N VAL A 272 7.18 -3.39 14.83
CA VAL A 272 6.92 -4.82 15.03
C VAL A 272 7.99 -5.37 15.98
N GLU A 273 7.55 -5.98 17.07
CA GLU A 273 8.43 -6.73 17.96
C GLU A 273 8.89 -8.01 17.24
N THR A 274 10.19 -8.18 17.10
CA THR A 274 10.78 -9.33 16.43
C THR A 274 12.12 -9.68 17.07
N ASP A 275 12.39 -10.98 17.20
CA ASP A 275 13.68 -11.49 17.67
C ASP A 275 14.81 -11.25 16.65
N TYR A 276 14.46 -10.87 15.41
CA TYR A 276 15.42 -10.60 14.36
C TYR A 276 16.03 -9.21 14.50
N THR A 277 17.25 -9.14 15.02
CA THR A 277 18.00 -7.87 15.05
C THR A 277 18.52 -7.51 13.65
N PRO A 278 18.75 -6.22 13.37
CA PRO A 278 19.40 -5.81 12.12
C PRO A 278 20.76 -6.49 11.89
N ASP A 279 21.54 -6.71 12.95
CA ASP A 279 22.87 -7.35 12.82
C ASP A 279 22.74 -8.84 12.49
N TYR A 280 21.85 -9.57 13.16
CA TYR A 280 21.55 -10.97 12.84
C TYR A 280 21.02 -11.10 11.41
N THR A 281 20.08 -10.23 11.03
CA THR A 281 19.51 -10.23 9.68
C THR A 281 20.59 -9.97 8.62
N LYS A 282 21.47 -8.99 8.85
CA LYS A 282 22.58 -8.68 7.93
C LYS A 282 23.60 -9.81 7.85
N GLU A 283 23.86 -10.49 8.97
CA GLU A 283 24.75 -11.67 8.99
C GLU A 283 24.19 -12.78 8.10
N ILE A 284 22.93 -13.15 8.28
CA ILE A 284 22.26 -14.15 7.45
C ILE A 284 22.22 -13.72 5.98
N LEU A 285 21.82 -12.48 5.69
CA LEU A 285 21.78 -11.96 4.31
C LEU A 285 23.17 -11.88 3.66
N SER A 286 24.25 -11.77 4.45
CA SER A 286 25.61 -11.74 3.90
C SER A 286 26.02 -13.05 3.25
N HIS A 287 25.42 -14.18 3.62
CA HIS A 287 25.69 -15.49 3.01
C HIS A 287 25.34 -15.52 1.52
N PHE A 288 24.38 -14.71 1.08
CA PHE A 288 24.10 -14.51 -0.34
C PHE A 288 25.38 -14.17 -1.12
N PHE A 289 26.27 -13.31 -0.60
CA PHE A 289 27.46 -12.88 -1.33
C PHE A 289 28.52 -13.98 -1.48
N ILE A 290 28.47 -15.02 -0.65
CA ILE A 290 29.34 -16.18 -0.74
C ILE A 290 28.71 -17.25 -1.63
N GLU A 291 27.48 -17.64 -1.32
CA GLU A 291 26.80 -18.76 -1.98
C GLU A 291 26.49 -18.45 -3.46
N SER A 292 26.14 -17.20 -3.75
CA SER A 292 25.85 -16.78 -5.13
C SER A 292 27.11 -16.44 -5.95
N PHE A 293 28.30 -16.51 -5.38
CA PHE A 293 29.51 -16.06 -6.07
C PHE A 293 29.89 -16.98 -7.24
N VAL A 294 30.00 -16.40 -8.43
CA VAL A 294 30.46 -17.05 -9.65
C VAL A 294 31.85 -16.51 -9.99
N GLY A 295 32.87 -17.30 -9.66
CA GLY A 295 34.28 -16.94 -9.79
C GLY A 295 35.04 -17.59 -10.95
N ASP A 296 34.39 -18.47 -11.72
CA ASP A 296 34.98 -19.30 -12.77
C ASP A 296 34.89 -18.66 -14.17
N ARG A 297 34.60 -17.36 -14.25
CA ARG A 297 34.33 -16.64 -15.50
C ARG A 297 35.27 -15.45 -15.68
N PRO A 298 35.44 -14.92 -16.90
CA PRO A 298 36.21 -13.69 -17.12
C PRO A 298 35.63 -12.46 -16.41
N LEU A 299 34.33 -12.50 -16.09
CA LEU A 299 33.64 -11.52 -15.27
C LEU A 299 33.05 -12.25 -14.08
N ASN A 300 33.54 -11.94 -12.89
CA ASN A 300 33.04 -12.54 -11.65
C ASN A 300 31.86 -11.75 -11.15
N TYR A 301 30.86 -12.43 -10.59
CA TYR A 301 29.62 -11.79 -10.15
C TYR A 301 28.91 -12.60 -9.08
N ASN A 302 27.95 -11.97 -8.41
CA ASN A 302 26.95 -12.66 -7.60
C ASN A 302 25.73 -13.00 -8.46
N SER A 303 25.37 -14.28 -8.50
CA SER A 303 24.21 -14.80 -9.22
C SER A 303 22.91 -14.35 -8.55
N GLY A 304 22.23 -13.38 -9.18
CA GLY A 304 20.90 -12.92 -8.73
C GLY A 304 19.88 -12.82 -9.86
N VAL A 305 20.32 -12.77 -11.11
CA VAL A 305 19.43 -12.72 -12.27
C VAL A 305 18.92 -14.13 -12.55
N HIS A 306 17.60 -14.27 -12.67
CA HIS A 306 16.95 -15.58 -12.84
C HIS A 306 17.29 -16.57 -11.72
N MET A 307 17.49 -16.07 -10.49
CA MET A 307 17.76 -16.90 -9.32
C MET A 307 16.79 -18.08 -9.24
N ARG A 308 17.36 -19.27 -9.05
CA ARG A 308 16.64 -20.53 -8.97
C ARG A 308 16.26 -20.78 -7.52
N THR A 309 14.99 -21.01 -7.26
CA THR A 309 14.48 -21.29 -5.90
C THR A 309 14.28 -22.79 -5.64
N ASP A 310 14.38 -23.61 -6.70
CA ASP A 310 14.23 -25.07 -6.65
C ASP A 310 15.52 -25.77 -6.17
N ASP A 311 16.69 -25.30 -6.62
CA ASP A 311 17.98 -25.89 -6.28
C ASP A 311 19.04 -24.88 -5.84
N CYS A 312 18.69 -23.59 -5.79
CA CYS A 312 19.60 -22.48 -5.44
C CYS A 312 20.87 -22.40 -6.28
N GLN A 313 20.90 -23.05 -7.46
CA GLN A 313 22.11 -23.08 -8.29
C GLN A 313 22.37 -21.72 -8.95
N ASN A 314 23.66 -21.41 -9.10
CA ASN A 314 24.10 -20.20 -9.79
C ASN A 314 23.69 -20.22 -11.26
N THR A 315 23.25 -19.07 -11.77
CA THR A 315 22.90 -18.92 -13.17
C THR A 315 24.07 -18.33 -13.96
N GLY A 316 24.07 -18.62 -15.26
CA GLY A 316 25.00 -18.05 -16.23
C GLY A 316 24.73 -16.59 -16.61
N SER A 317 23.91 -15.87 -15.82
CA SER A 317 23.46 -14.51 -16.15
C SER A 317 24.00 -13.48 -15.18
N ALA A 318 24.71 -12.48 -15.71
CA ALA A 318 25.20 -11.33 -14.95
C ALA A 318 24.61 -10.04 -15.50
N GLU A 319 24.12 -9.16 -14.63
CA GLU A 319 23.59 -7.86 -15.02
C GLU A 319 24.08 -6.77 -14.05
N VAL A 320 24.70 -5.71 -14.56
CA VAL A 320 25.10 -4.55 -13.75
C VAL A 320 23.89 -3.69 -13.37
N GLY A 321 22.83 -3.77 -14.19
CA GLY A 321 21.63 -2.95 -14.12
C GLY A 321 20.64 -3.33 -13.02
N PHE A 322 19.36 -3.23 -13.35
CA PHE A 322 18.26 -3.17 -12.38
C PHE A 322 18.10 -4.47 -11.57
N VAL A 323 18.25 -5.62 -12.23
CA VAL A 323 18.00 -6.93 -11.61
C VAL A 323 19.26 -7.49 -10.95
N GLY A 324 20.37 -7.57 -11.68
CA GLY A 324 21.57 -8.25 -11.18
C GLY A 324 22.41 -7.44 -10.20
N ARG A 325 22.45 -6.11 -10.35
CA ARG A 325 23.14 -5.17 -9.44
C ARG A 325 24.56 -5.57 -9.06
N VAL A 326 25.28 -6.25 -9.97
CA VAL A 326 26.55 -6.94 -9.65
C VAL A 326 27.57 -6.06 -8.91
N LEU A 327 27.79 -4.83 -9.37
CA LEU A 327 28.75 -3.92 -8.74
C LEU A 327 28.27 -3.37 -7.40
N LEU A 328 26.95 -3.19 -7.22
CA LEU A 328 26.38 -2.77 -5.95
C LEU A 328 26.44 -3.92 -4.92
N ASN A 329 26.18 -5.16 -5.35
CA ASN A 329 26.32 -6.33 -4.50
C ASN A 329 27.77 -6.51 -4.03
N ALA A 330 28.73 -6.35 -4.94
CA ALA A 330 30.16 -6.37 -4.58
C ALA A 330 30.52 -5.25 -3.60
N PHE A 331 29.97 -4.05 -3.78
CA PHE A 331 30.18 -2.95 -2.82
C PHE A 331 29.63 -3.31 -1.44
N ASN A 332 28.38 -3.76 -1.36
CA ASN A 332 27.74 -4.14 -0.09
C ASN A 332 28.50 -5.27 0.61
N ALA A 333 28.96 -6.28 -0.14
CA ALA A 333 29.80 -7.36 0.37
C ALA A 333 31.13 -6.84 0.90
N TRP A 334 31.77 -5.92 0.19
CA TRP A 334 33.05 -5.32 0.59
C TRP A 334 32.90 -4.51 1.88
N GLU A 335 31.91 -3.62 1.95
CA GLU A 335 31.66 -2.76 3.11
C GLU A 335 31.32 -3.61 4.34
N TYR A 336 30.37 -4.54 4.21
CA TYR A 336 30.01 -5.45 5.29
C TYR A 336 31.19 -6.36 5.69
N GLY A 337 31.99 -6.78 4.71
CA GLY A 337 33.22 -7.54 4.91
C GLY A 337 34.24 -6.80 5.77
N TRP A 338 34.46 -5.51 5.50
CA TRP A 338 35.33 -4.65 6.33
C TRP A 338 34.78 -4.43 7.72
N LYS A 339 33.49 -4.07 7.83
CA LYS A 339 32.86 -3.79 9.12
C LYS A 339 32.92 -4.99 10.07
N ASN A 340 32.74 -6.21 9.55
CA ASN A 340 32.65 -7.44 10.36
C ASN A 340 33.88 -8.34 10.25
N ASN A 341 34.96 -7.83 9.66
CA ASN A 341 36.21 -8.58 9.44
C ASN A 341 36.04 -9.94 8.72
N ARG A 342 35.14 -10.01 7.75
CA ARG A 342 34.85 -11.19 6.93
C ARG A 342 35.72 -11.19 5.66
N ALA A 343 36.81 -11.95 5.68
CA ALA A 343 37.81 -11.98 4.61
C ALA A 343 37.24 -12.55 3.28
N ASP A 344 36.41 -13.58 3.38
CA ASP A 344 35.68 -14.21 2.29
C ASP A 344 34.87 -13.19 1.46
N LEU A 345 34.14 -12.30 2.13
CA LEU A 345 33.37 -11.24 1.48
C LEU A 345 34.26 -10.20 0.81
N LYS A 346 35.34 -9.78 1.48
CA LYS A 346 36.31 -8.81 0.94
C LYS A 346 36.95 -9.34 -0.35
N GLU A 347 37.37 -10.60 -0.33
CA GLU A 347 38.03 -11.25 -1.47
C GLU A 347 37.10 -11.43 -2.66
N ASN A 348 35.88 -11.92 -2.43
CA ASN A 348 34.91 -12.11 -3.51
C ASN A 348 34.51 -10.77 -4.13
N ALA A 349 34.26 -9.75 -3.32
CA ALA A 349 33.97 -8.41 -3.81
C ALA A 349 35.12 -7.83 -4.65
N ALA A 350 36.36 -7.95 -4.17
CA ALA A 350 37.54 -7.49 -4.90
C ALA A 350 37.64 -8.20 -6.27
N LYS A 351 37.46 -9.52 -6.32
CA LYS A 351 37.43 -10.29 -7.57
C LYS A 351 36.37 -9.79 -8.56
N VAL A 352 35.18 -9.42 -8.09
CA VAL A 352 34.15 -8.80 -8.96
C VAL A 352 34.67 -7.48 -9.53
N PHE A 353 35.17 -6.57 -8.69
CA PHE A 353 35.67 -5.27 -9.16
C PHE A 353 36.85 -5.39 -10.13
N ASP A 354 37.83 -6.25 -9.82
CA ASP A 354 39.04 -6.45 -10.62
C ASP A 354 38.69 -7.01 -12.00
N THR A 355 37.86 -8.05 -12.04
CA THR A 355 37.43 -8.65 -13.32
C THR A 355 36.57 -7.70 -14.13
N TYR A 356 35.70 -6.90 -13.52
CA TYR A 356 34.92 -5.88 -14.22
C TYR A 356 35.76 -4.70 -14.71
N LEU A 357 36.82 -4.31 -14.00
CA LEU A 357 37.73 -3.27 -14.47
C LEU A 357 38.47 -3.70 -15.76
N VAL A 358 38.86 -4.96 -15.84
CA VAL A 358 39.58 -5.51 -17.00
C VAL A 358 38.63 -5.87 -18.13
N ASN A 359 37.55 -6.59 -17.83
CA ASN A 359 36.70 -7.25 -18.83
C ASN A 359 35.31 -6.62 -18.97
N GLY A 360 34.91 -5.73 -18.05
CA GLY A 360 33.55 -5.23 -17.92
C GLY A 360 33.24 -4.03 -18.81
N PHE A 361 34.27 -3.44 -19.44
CA PHE A 361 34.14 -2.28 -20.30
C PHE A 361 34.60 -2.58 -21.73
N SER A 362 33.94 -1.95 -22.70
CA SER A 362 34.44 -1.88 -24.08
C SER A 362 35.66 -0.95 -24.16
N PRO A 363 36.47 -1.02 -25.23
CA PRO A 363 37.56 -0.07 -25.46
C PRO A 363 37.13 1.41 -25.43
N ALA A 364 35.87 1.70 -25.79
CA ALA A 364 35.29 3.04 -25.76
C ALA A 364 34.73 3.47 -24.38
N GLY A 365 34.86 2.63 -23.35
CA GLY A 365 34.43 2.92 -21.97
C GLY A 365 33.02 2.50 -21.61
N PHE A 366 32.26 1.87 -22.52
CA PHE A 366 30.91 1.40 -22.23
C PHE A 366 30.90 0.15 -21.36
N SER A 367 30.04 0.12 -20.33
CA SER A 367 29.85 -1.06 -19.49
C SER A 367 29.07 -2.16 -20.22
N LYS A 368 29.45 -3.42 -19.97
CA LYS A 368 28.68 -4.59 -20.36
C LYS A 368 27.51 -4.72 -19.38
N SER A 369 26.31 -4.36 -19.82
CA SER A 369 25.14 -4.24 -18.95
C SER A 369 24.45 -5.57 -18.64
N SER A 370 24.51 -6.55 -19.56
CA SER A 370 23.92 -7.88 -19.41
C SER A 370 24.74 -8.92 -20.19
N LEU A 371 24.96 -10.08 -19.58
CA LEU A 371 25.67 -11.23 -20.14
C LEU A 371 24.91 -12.51 -19.78
N THR A 372 24.74 -13.39 -20.76
CA THR A 372 24.12 -14.72 -20.60
C THR A 372 25.03 -15.75 -21.24
N THR A 373 25.37 -16.84 -20.55
CA THR A 373 26.23 -17.91 -21.10
C THR A 373 25.46 -18.99 -21.88
N VAL A 374 24.14 -18.87 -22.02
CA VAL A 374 23.30 -19.72 -22.88
C VAL A 374 23.24 -19.12 -24.30
N PRO A 375 23.37 -19.91 -25.38
CA PRO A 375 23.37 -19.37 -26.74
C PRO A 375 21.95 -18.93 -27.14
N VAL A 376 21.56 -17.71 -26.79
CA VAL A 376 20.44 -17.02 -27.41
C VAL A 376 20.84 -15.60 -27.81
N MET A 377 20.55 -15.31 -29.06
CA MET A 377 20.86 -14.12 -29.85
C MET A 377 20.37 -12.82 -29.20
N ARG A 378 21.31 -11.89 -28.89
CA ARG A 378 21.28 -10.42 -29.08
C ARG A 378 22.01 -9.70 -27.94
N ARG A 379 23.25 -9.26 -28.20
CA ARG A 379 23.94 -8.27 -27.37
C ARG A 379 23.23 -6.91 -27.50
N ARG A 380 22.69 -6.37 -26.41
CA ARG A 380 22.28 -4.97 -26.33
C ARG A 380 23.27 -4.21 -25.45
N TYR A 381 23.92 -3.20 -26.01
CA TYR A 381 24.78 -2.28 -25.29
C TYR A 381 23.94 -1.08 -24.84
N LEU A 382 24.07 -0.66 -23.57
CA LEU A 382 23.57 0.64 -23.12
C LEU A 382 24.71 1.67 -23.29
N ALA A 383 24.43 2.77 -24.01
CA ALA A 383 25.44 3.74 -24.39
C ALA A 383 25.57 4.89 -23.39
N PHE A 384 26.69 4.95 -22.67
CA PHE A 384 27.18 6.16 -22.00
C PHE A 384 28.70 6.25 -22.09
N GLY A 385 29.20 7.28 -22.78
CA GLY A 385 30.64 7.47 -23.01
C GLY A 385 31.29 8.18 -21.83
N VAL A 386 31.94 7.41 -20.96
CA VAL A 386 32.82 7.90 -19.89
C VAL A 386 34.00 6.93 -19.78
N SER A 387 35.23 7.41 -19.53
CA SER A 387 36.37 6.49 -19.41
C SER A 387 36.13 5.48 -18.25
N PRO A 388 36.55 4.20 -18.37
CA PRO A 388 36.28 3.15 -17.38
C PRO A 388 36.68 3.52 -15.94
N LYS A 389 37.87 4.13 -15.78
CA LYS A 389 38.39 4.58 -14.48
C LYS A 389 37.53 5.70 -13.89
N VAL A 390 37.01 6.57 -14.74
CA VAL A 390 36.14 7.68 -14.35
C VAL A 390 34.75 7.15 -13.99
N PHE A 391 34.16 6.23 -14.77
CA PHE A 391 32.87 5.62 -14.44
C PHE A 391 32.89 4.87 -13.11
N MET A 392 33.89 4.02 -12.86
CA MET A 392 34.07 3.34 -11.57
C MET A 392 34.19 4.34 -10.41
N LEU A 393 35.03 5.38 -10.57
CA LEU A 393 35.17 6.43 -9.56
C LEU A 393 33.85 7.19 -9.33
N TYR A 394 33.08 7.50 -10.38
CA TYR A 394 31.78 8.17 -10.24
C TYR A 394 30.69 7.26 -9.65
N PHE A 395 30.70 5.96 -9.94
CA PHE A 395 29.77 4.98 -9.37
C PHE A 395 30.06 4.78 -7.87
N ILE A 396 31.33 4.63 -7.52
CA ILE A 396 31.79 4.56 -6.12
C ILE A 396 31.46 5.86 -5.37
N ILE A 397 31.76 7.04 -5.94
CA ILE A 397 31.42 8.34 -5.35
C ILE A 397 29.89 8.51 -5.19
N TRP A 398 29.09 8.00 -6.13
CA TRP A 398 27.62 8.08 -6.06
C TRP A 398 27.04 7.16 -4.96
N ILE A 399 27.57 5.94 -4.82
CA ILE A 399 27.22 5.03 -3.72
C ILE A 399 27.57 5.67 -2.38
N LEU A 400 28.81 6.16 -2.22
CA LEU A 400 29.28 6.81 -0.99
C LEU A 400 28.49 8.08 -0.64
N ARG A 401 28.03 8.85 -1.63
CA ARG A 401 27.19 10.05 -1.42
C ARG A 401 25.78 9.74 -0.91
N LYS A 402 25.29 8.51 -1.09
CA LYS A 402 23.95 8.14 -0.64
C LYS A 402 23.92 7.80 0.85
N GLU A 403 25.07 7.49 1.44
CA GLU A 403 25.22 7.10 2.84
C GLU A 403 25.97 8.12 3.70
N THR A 404 26.76 9.00 3.09
CA THR A 404 27.45 10.07 3.81
C THR A 404 27.09 11.42 3.22
N ASP A 405 26.61 12.34 4.06
CA ASP A 405 26.16 13.69 3.70
C ASP A 405 27.35 14.63 3.37
N VAL A 406 28.33 14.15 2.59
CA VAL A 406 29.60 14.86 2.35
C VAL A 406 29.69 15.33 0.90
N ASN A 407 29.78 16.66 0.75
CA ASN A 407 29.91 17.35 -0.53
C ASN A 407 31.37 17.39 -1.01
N ILE A 408 31.75 16.46 -1.87
CA ILE A 408 33.00 16.53 -2.64
C ILE A 408 32.62 16.79 -4.11
N LEU A 409 33.21 17.81 -4.73
CA LEU A 409 33.00 18.32 -6.10
C LEU A 409 31.87 19.37 -6.27
N SER A 410 32.22 20.62 -6.00
CA SER A 410 31.62 21.82 -6.59
C SER A 410 32.08 21.94 -8.05
N GLY A 411 31.20 21.70 -9.03
CA GLY A 411 31.48 22.13 -10.41
C GLY A 411 30.84 21.41 -11.59
N LYS A 412 30.31 20.19 -11.47
CA LYS A 412 29.77 19.46 -12.65
C LYS A 412 28.41 18.78 -12.39
N ARG A 413 27.40 19.59 -12.00
CA ARG A 413 26.03 19.12 -11.71
C ARG A 413 25.16 18.73 -12.92
N ARG A 414 25.57 19.02 -14.18
CA ARG A 414 24.67 18.86 -15.35
C ARG A 414 24.67 17.48 -16.02
N TYR A 415 25.71 16.65 -15.86
CA TYR A 415 25.81 15.36 -16.57
C TYR A 415 25.22 14.16 -15.80
N VAL A 416 25.14 14.23 -14.46
CA VAL A 416 24.73 13.10 -13.60
C VAL A 416 23.23 12.82 -13.65
N LYS A 417 22.38 13.85 -13.86
CA LYS A 417 20.92 13.68 -13.92
C LYS A 417 20.42 12.93 -15.16
N CYS A 418 21.25 12.82 -16.21
CA CYS A 418 20.85 12.25 -17.50
C CYS A 418 21.06 10.72 -17.58
N LEU A 419 22.04 10.18 -16.84
CA LEU A 419 22.39 8.75 -16.92
C LEU A 419 21.39 7.80 -16.23
N MET A 420 20.68 8.27 -15.20
CA MET A 420 19.76 7.42 -14.43
C MET A 420 18.29 7.54 -14.86
N TYR A 421 17.91 8.61 -15.57
CA TYR A 421 16.55 8.76 -16.09
C TYR A 421 16.31 8.00 -17.41
N SER A 422 17.34 7.46 -18.06
CA SER A 422 17.19 6.70 -19.30
C SER A 422 16.94 5.20 -19.09
N CYS A 423 17.13 4.68 -17.87
CA CYS A 423 16.80 3.29 -17.52
C CYS A 423 15.38 3.13 -16.96
N SER A 424 14.63 4.22 -16.81
CA SER A 424 13.19 4.22 -16.56
C SER A 424 12.48 4.82 -17.77
N CYS A 425 11.47 4.13 -18.29
CA CYS A 425 10.66 4.56 -19.42
C CYS A 425 10.24 6.04 -19.30
N LYS A 426 10.34 6.78 -20.42
CA LYS A 426 9.78 8.12 -20.72
C LYS A 426 8.94 8.74 -19.58
N ILE A 427 9.58 9.52 -18.72
CA ILE A 427 8.89 10.52 -17.89
C ILE A 427 9.16 11.88 -18.54
N ARG A 428 8.11 12.48 -19.14
CA ARG A 428 8.16 13.89 -19.53
C ARG A 428 8.30 14.72 -18.24
N LYS A 429 9.29 15.62 -18.25
CA LYS A 429 9.55 16.59 -17.19
C LYS A 429 8.43 17.63 -17.17
N GLU A 430 7.43 17.48 -16.32
CA GLU A 430 6.69 18.62 -15.79
C GLU A 430 6.42 18.38 -14.30
N VAL A 431 7.10 19.21 -13.49
CA VAL A 431 6.80 19.65 -12.12
C VAL A 431 6.59 18.60 -11.02
N PHE A 432 7.60 18.42 -10.16
CA PHE A 432 7.42 18.07 -8.74
C PHE A 432 8.57 18.67 -7.90
N PRO A 433 8.28 19.60 -6.97
CA PRO A 433 9.17 19.97 -5.89
C PRO A 433 8.64 19.34 -4.59
N VAL A 434 8.91 18.05 -4.35
CA VAL A 434 8.65 17.44 -3.03
C VAL A 434 9.81 16.51 -2.69
N ASN A 435 10.43 16.76 -1.54
CA ASN A 435 11.43 15.90 -0.91
C ASN A 435 10.79 14.57 -0.50
N LEU A 436 10.59 13.64 -1.44
CA LEU A 436 10.30 12.26 -1.10
C LEU A 436 11.61 11.56 -0.72
N ARG A 437 11.93 11.56 0.58
CA ARG A 437 12.72 10.50 1.21
C ARG A 437 11.84 9.24 1.26
N MET A 438 11.68 8.57 0.11
CA MET A 438 10.99 7.29 0.07
C MET A 438 11.97 6.21 0.51
N ILE A 439 11.65 5.62 1.66
CA ILE A 439 12.29 4.48 2.31
C ILE A 439 12.23 3.30 1.33
N PHE A 440 13.39 2.91 0.82
CA PHE A 440 13.67 1.59 0.25
C PHE A 440 15.11 1.27 0.58
N LEU A 441 15.34 0.87 1.83
CA LEU A 441 16.57 0.22 2.28
C LEU A 441 16.19 -0.77 3.39
N LEU A 442 16.30 -2.06 3.04
CA LEU A 442 16.98 -3.04 3.88
C LEU A 442 18.44 -2.60 4.07
#